data_AF-A0A922CVY9-F1
#
_entry.id   AF-A0A922CVY9-F1
#
_cell.length_a   1.000
_cell.length_b   1.000
_cell.length_c   1.000
_cell.angle_alpha   90.00
_cell.angle_beta   90.00
_cell.angle_gamma   90.00
#
_symmetry.space_group_name_H-M   'P 1'
#
loop_
_entity.id
_entity.type
_entity.pdbx_description
1 polymer ?
#
loop_
_entity_poly.entity_id
_entity_poly.type
_entity_poly.pdbx_seq_one_letter_code
_entity_poly.pdbx_strand_id
1 'polypeptide(L)'
;MKNELLTPDQYEKNIDSTTIQTLKNVINSDKSVTEKYDQIDKLLSQAGKVIATKESKLSEKTIELLEERKALISNKSKSEEYRNKISSLSKQIRENMRKDRKIKRNKKLEEEIQRTGGTRKAFKVLREQGKEWIPKLKSNRSKHVTNRKGIQKLATDYYRSLYSNNTSEVENNAHKNANSKYEDVPSILIQE
;
A
#
# COMPACT_ATOMS: atom_id res chain seq x y z
N MET A 1 6.23 23.49 3.96
CA MET A 1 5.17 22.62 3.39
C MET A 1 3.89 23.42 3.43
N LYS A 2 3.48 24.02 2.29
CA LYS A 2 2.15 24.63 2.19
C LYS A 2 1.20 23.52 1.79
N ASN A 3 0.23 23.22 2.64
CA ASN A 3 -0.90 22.37 2.28
C ASN A 3 -1.72 23.17 1.27
N GLU A 4 -1.50 22.94 -0.02
CA GLU A 4 -2.41 23.45 -1.04
C GLU A 4 -3.71 22.66 -0.92
N LEU A 5 -4.70 23.29 -0.30
CA LEU A 5 -6.08 22.83 -0.27
C LEU A 5 -6.55 22.69 -1.72
N LEU A 6 -7.11 21.54 -2.08
CA LEU A 6 -7.73 21.35 -3.40
C LEU A 6 -8.84 22.40 -3.58
N THR A 7 -8.99 22.91 -4.81
CA THR A 7 -10.08 23.85 -5.12
C THR A 7 -11.43 23.11 -5.10
N PRO A 8 -12.54 23.77 -4.70
CA PRO A 8 -13.88 23.16 -4.67
C PRO A 8 -14.25 22.41 -5.96
N ASP A 9 -13.90 22.95 -7.12
CA ASP A 9 -14.16 22.36 -8.44
C ASP A 9 -13.45 21.02 -8.70
N GLN A 10 -12.36 20.73 -7.98
CA GLN A 10 -11.65 19.46 -8.08
C GLN A 10 -12.32 18.34 -7.26
N TYR A 11 -13.16 18.69 -6.27
CA TYR A 11 -13.93 17.72 -5.50
C TYR A 11 -15.15 17.20 -6.26
N GLU A 12 -15.74 18.01 -7.15
CA GLU A 12 -16.99 17.65 -7.84
C GLU A 12 -16.81 16.57 -8.91
N LYS A 13 -15.59 16.36 -9.44
CA LYS A 13 -15.36 15.40 -10.54
C LYS A 13 -15.26 13.93 -10.11
N ASN A 14 -15.35 13.61 -8.82
CA ASN A 14 -15.11 12.26 -8.31
C ASN A 14 -16.15 11.75 -7.30
N ILE A 15 -17.26 12.46 -7.14
CA ILE A 15 -18.38 12.02 -6.30
C ILE A 15 -19.56 11.80 -7.23
N ASP A 16 -19.97 10.54 -7.38
CA ASP A 16 -21.12 10.16 -8.18
C ASP A 16 -22.35 10.98 -7.74
N SER A 17 -22.97 11.70 -8.68
CA SER A 17 -24.14 12.56 -8.43
C SER A 17 -25.27 11.83 -7.66
N THR A 18 -25.35 10.51 -7.86
CA THR A 18 -26.26 9.59 -7.19
C THR A 18 -25.97 9.48 -5.67
N THR A 19 -24.70 9.52 -5.29
CA THR A 19 -24.24 9.47 -3.88
C THR A 19 -24.57 10.77 -3.15
N ILE A 20 -24.46 11.91 -3.84
CA ILE A 20 -24.83 13.22 -3.27
C ILE A 20 -26.34 13.27 -3.03
N GLN A 21 -27.14 12.77 -3.98
CA GLN A 21 -28.59 12.76 -3.87
C GLN A 21 -29.09 11.85 -2.74
N THR A 22 -28.47 10.68 -2.57
CA THR A 22 -28.79 9.76 -1.47
C THR A 22 -28.44 10.34 -0.10
N LEU A 23 -27.31 11.06 0.04
CA LEU A 23 -26.98 11.77 1.28
C LEU A 23 -27.97 12.89 1.62
N LYS A 24 -28.40 13.67 0.62
CA LYS A 24 -29.43 14.71 0.80
C LYS A 24 -30.76 14.13 1.28
N ASN A 25 -31.15 12.96 0.76
CA ASN A 25 -32.37 12.27 1.18
C ASN A 25 -32.30 11.75 2.62
N VAL A 26 -31.12 11.32 3.09
CA VAL A 26 -30.93 10.90 4.49
C VAL A 26 -31.04 12.09 5.44
N ILE A 27 -30.45 13.23 5.08
CA ILE A 27 -30.52 14.47 5.87
C ILE A 27 -31.97 14.96 6.02
N ASN A 28 -32.73 14.91 4.93
CA ASN A 28 -34.13 15.36 4.87
C ASN A 28 -35.15 14.33 5.38
N SER A 29 -34.72 13.16 5.86
CA SER A 29 -35.64 12.15 6.40
C SER A 29 -36.17 12.54 7.78
N ASP A 30 -37.39 12.12 8.14
CA ASP A 30 -38.00 12.38 9.46
C ASP A 30 -37.47 11.48 10.59
N LYS A 31 -36.28 10.91 10.41
CA LYS A 31 -35.65 9.99 11.37
C LYS A 31 -35.04 10.72 12.55
N SER A 32 -34.78 9.98 13.62
CA SER A 32 -34.01 10.48 14.75
C SER A 32 -32.61 10.94 14.30
N VAL A 33 -32.08 11.97 14.95
CA VAL A 33 -30.74 12.50 14.68
C VAL A 33 -29.68 11.39 14.74
N THR A 34 -29.80 10.48 15.70
CA THR A 34 -28.89 9.33 15.85
C THR A 34 -28.92 8.39 14.64
N GLU A 35 -30.13 8.08 14.15
CA GLU A 35 -30.32 7.21 12.99
C GLU A 35 -29.80 7.85 11.71
N LYS A 36 -29.89 9.18 11.57
CA LYS A 36 -29.30 9.91 10.45
C LYS A 36 -27.78 9.75 10.44
N TYR A 37 -27.12 9.94 11.58
CA TYR A 37 -25.67 9.76 11.69
C TYR A 37 -25.23 8.33 11.39
N ASP A 38 -25.94 7.32 11.90
CA ASP A 38 -25.65 5.90 11.63
C ASP A 38 -25.79 5.54 10.14
N GLN A 39 -26.78 6.13 9.46
CA GLN A 39 -26.98 5.93 8.02
C GLN A 39 -25.88 6.61 7.21
N ILE A 40 -25.49 7.83 7.57
CA ILE A 40 -24.39 8.55 6.93
C ILE A 40 -23.08 7.78 7.12
N ASP A 41 -22.79 7.28 8.32
CA ASP A 41 -21.55 6.53 8.60
C ASP A 41 -21.46 5.22 7.81
N LYS A 42 -22.59 4.51 7.66
CA LYS A 42 -22.68 3.32 6.80
C LYS A 42 -22.42 3.65 5.32
N LEU A 43 -23.01 4.74 4.82
CA LEU A 43 -22.82 5.18 3.44
C LEU A 43 -21.37 5.61 3.18
N LEU A 44 -20.76 6.38 4.09
CA LEU A 44 -19.37 6.78 4.02
C LEU A 44 -18.42 5.57 4.09
N SER A 45 -18.71 4.61 4.97
CA SER A 45 -17.96 3.36 5.08
C SER A 45 -18.05 2.50 3.82
N GLN A 46 -19.21 2.49 3.14
CA GLN A 46 -19.38 1.79 1.86
C GLN A 46 -18.64 2.50 0.73
N ALA A 47 -18.76 3.83 0.64
CA ALA A 47 -18.03 4.64 -0.35
C ALA A 47 -16.51 4.49 -0.19
N GLY A 48 -16.01 4.52 1.06
CA GLY A 48 -14.59 4.30 1.36
C GLY A 48 -14.08 2.92 0.93
N LYS A 49 -14.92 1.88 0.98
CA LYS A 49 -14.57 0.52 0.52
C LYS A 49 -14.44 0.44 -1.01
N VAL A 50 -15.23 1.21 -1.76
CA VAL A 50 -15.13 1.29 -3.24
C VAL A 50 -13.82 1.98 -3.65
N ILE A 51 -13.41 3.03 -2.94
CA ILE A 51 -12.14 3.73 -3.16
C ILE A 51 -10.94 2.83 -2.83
N ALA A 52 -11.09 1.91 -1.87
CA ALA A 52 -10.08 0.92 -1.50
C ALA A 52 -10.04 -0.31 -2.43
N THR A 53 -10.76 -0.30 -3.56
CA THR A 53 -10.53 -1.28 -4.61
C THR A 53 -9.10 -1.07 -5.13
N LYS A 54 -8.23 -2.07 -4.93
CA LYS A 54 -6.86 -2.04 -5.44
C LYS A 54 -6.95 -1.65 -6.92
N GLU A 55 -6.42 -0.47 -7.28
CA GLU A 55 -6.30 -0.07 -8.68
C GLU A 55 -5.81 -1.27 -9.49
N SER A 56 -6.62 -1.71 -10.44
CA SER A 56 -6.24 -2.76 -11.36
C SER A 56 -4.89 -2.41 -11.96
N LYS A 57 -3.97 -3.38 -11.98
CA LYS A 57 -2.66 -3.19 -12.62
C LYS A 57 -2.76 -3.19 -14.15
N LEU A 58 -3.94 -3.49 -14.70
CA LEU A 58 -4.20 -3.70 -16.12
C LEU A 58 -5.28 -2.74 -16.60
N SER A 59 -5.18 -2.32 -17.86
CA SER A 59 -6.26 -1.57 -18.52
C SER A 59 -7.49 -2.46 -18.73
N GLU A 60 -8.65 -1.82 -18.82
CA GLU A 60 -9.94 -2.47 -19.10
C GLU A 60 -9.87 -3.36 -20.34
N LYS A 61 -9.28 -2.84 -21.44
CA LYS A 61 -9.01 -3.61 -22.65
C LYS A 61 -8.21 -4.90 -22.41
N THR A 62 -7.22 -4.88 -21.52
CA THR A 62 -6.45 -6.09 -21.21
C THR A 62 -7.27 -7.08 -20.39
N ILE A 63 -8.18 -6.60 -19.54
CA ILE A 63 -9.10 -7.42 -18.75
C ILE A 63 -10.10 -8.12 -19.69
N GLU A 64 -10.71 -7.40 -20.62
CA GLU A 64 -11.64 -7.95 -21.62
C GLU A 64 -10.99 -9.10 -22.42
N LEU A 65 -9.76 -8.90 -22.90
CA LEU A 65 -9.04 -9.96 -23.64
C LEU A 65 -8.72 -11.18 -22.77
N LEU A 66 -8.49 -10.99 -21.47
CA LEU A 66 -8.29 -12.11 -20.53
C LEU A 66 -9.59 -12.90 -20.33
N GLU A 67 -10.73 -12.22 -20.27
CA GLU A 67 -12.05 -12.82 -20.16
C GLU A 67 -12.42 -13.58 -21.43
N GLU A 68 -12.18 -12.98 -22.60
CA GLU A 68 -12.39 -13.64 -23.90
C GLU A 68 -11.55 -14.92 -24.03
N ARG A 69 -10.25 -14.85 -23.67
CA ARG A 69 -9.38 -16.02 -23.65
C ARG A 69 -9.87 -17.08 -22.67
N LYS A 70 -10.37 -16.68 -21.51
CA LYS A 70 -10.92 -17.60 -20.50
C LYS A 70 -12.15 -18.33 -21.05
N ALA A 71 -13.06 -17.61 -21.71
CA ALA A 71 -14.24 -18.19 -22.35
C ALA A 71 -13.86 -19.21 -23.44
N LEU A 72 -12.86 -18.89 -24.27
CA LEU A 72 -12.38 -19.80 -25.31
C LEU A 72 -11.71 -21.05 -24.74
N ILE A 73 -11.00 -20.95 -23.61
CA ILE A 73 -10.40 -22.10 -22.92
C ILE A 73 -11.47 -22.98 -22.26
N SER A 74 -12.55 -22.38 -21.74
CA SER A 74 -13.65 -23.17 -21.16
C SER A 74 -14.44 -23.97 -22.19
N ASN A 75 -14.44 -23.53 -23.45
CA ASN A 75 -15.04 -24.29 -24.54
C ASN A 75 -14.15 -25.49 -24.90
N LYS A 76 -14.70 -26.72 -24.78
CA LYS A 76 -13.99 -27.99 -25.07
C LYS A 76 -13.71 -28.25 -26.56
N SER A 77 -14.05 -27.32 -27.45
CA SER A 77 -13.78 -27.42 -28.89
C SER A 77 -12.27 -27.44 -29.16
N LYS A 78 -11.79 -28.52 -29.79
CA LYS A 78 -10.38 -28.69 -30.17
C LYS A 78 -10.08 -28.29 -31.62
N SER A 79 -10.98 -27.55 -32.27
CA SER A 79 -10.77 -27.11 -33.66
C SER A 79 -9.52 -26.23 -33.78
N GLU A 80 -8.81 -26.38 -34.89
CA GLU A 80 -7.58 -25.64 -35.20
C GLU A 80 -7.79 -24.13 -35.11
N GLU A 81 -8.96 -23.65 -35.52
CA GLU A 81 -9.32 -22.23 -35.43
C GLU A 81 -9.34 -21.72 -33.99
N TYR A 82 -9.84 -22.51 -33.04
CA TYR A 82 -9.88 -22.13 -31.63
C TYR A 82 -8.47 -22.05 -31.03
N ARG A 83 -7.61 -23.01 -31.39
CA ARG A 83 -6.20 -22.99 -30.97
C ARG A 83 -5.48 -21.76 -31.50
N ASN A 84 -5.72 -21.39 -32.75
CA ASN A 84 -5.18 -20.19 -33.37
C ASN A 84 -5.70 -18.90 -32.73
N LYS A 85 -7.01 -18.82 -32.44
CA LYS A 85 -7.61 -17.68 -31.71
C LYS A 85 -7.01 -17.51 -30.32
N ILE A 86 -6.87 -18.59 -29.55
CA ILE A 86 -6.22 -18.55 -28.22
C ILE A 86 -4.77 -18.08 -28.32
N SER A 87 -4.03 -18.55 -29.32
CA SER A 87 -2.64 -18.14 -29.57
C SER A 87 -2.55 -16.63 -29.90
N SER A 88 -3.43 -16.14 -30.78
CA SER A 88 -3.54 -14.74 -31.17
C SER A 88 -3.86 -13.84 -29.96
N LEU A 89 -4.91 -14.18 -29.20
CA LEU A 89 -5.28 -13.47 -27.98
C LEU A 89 -4.14 -13.47 -26.97
N SER A 90 -3.44 -14.59 -26.80
CA SER A 90 -2.30 -14.66 -25.89
C SER A 90 -1.17 -13.71 -26.30
N LYS A 91 -0.93 -13.53 -27.61
CA LYS A 91 0.03 -12.53 -28.11
C LYS A 91 -0.45 -11.11 -27.82
N GLN A 92 -1.72 -10.81 -28.09
CA GLN A 92 -2.31 -9.50 -27.85
C GLN A 92 -2.32 -9.12 -26.36
N ILE A 93 -2.70 -10.04 -25.48
CA ILE A 93 -2.66 -9.84 -24.02
C ILE A 93 -1.25 -9.51 -23.57
N ARG A 94 -0.23 -10.27 -24.01
CA ARG A 94 1.17 -9.99 -23.66
C ARG A 94 1.59 -8.60 -24.10
N GLU A 95 1.20 -8.19 -25.30
CA GLU A 95 1.53 -6.89 -25.84
C GLU A 95 0.84 -5.76 -25.07
N ASN A 96 -0.45 -5.88 -24.79
CA ASN A 96 -1.18 -4.88 -24.00
C ASN A 96 -0.65 -4.81 -22.57
N MET A 97 -0.30 -5.94 -21.93
CA MET A 97 0.34 -5.92 -20.61
C MET A 97 1.68 -5.16 -20.61
N ARG A 98 2.47 -5.23 -21.70
CA ARG A 98 3.71 -4.43 -21.81
C ARG A 98 3.38 -2.94 -21.92
N LYS A 99 2.38 -2.59 -22.72
CA LYS A 99 1.91 -1.20 -22.88
C LYS A 99 1.35 -0.64 -21.57
N ASP A 100 0.49 -1.38 -20.87
CA ASP A 100 -0.07 -1.01 -19.57
C ASP A 100 1.04 -0.72 -18.55
N ARG A 101 2.05 -1.58 -18.47
CA ARG A 101 3.22 -1.37 -17.60
C ARG A 101 3.99 -0.10 -17.95
N LYS A 102 4.17 0.18 -19.25
CA LYS A 102 4.87 1.39 -19.73
C LYS A 102 4.07 2.65 -19.37
N ILE A 103 2.76 2.65 -19.63
CA ILE A 103 1.85 3.75 -19.30
C ILE A 103 1.88 4.01 -17.79
N LYS A 104 1.72 2.97 -16.96
CA LYS A 104 1.75 3.09 -15.50
C LYS A 104 3.09 3.63 -14.99
N ARG A 105 4.20 3.14 -15.54
CA ARG A 105 5.54 3.63 -15.19
C ARG A 105 5.70 5.11 -15.54
N ASN A 106 5.24 5.52 -16.71
CA ASN A 106 5.34 6.91 -17.17
C ASN A 106 4.45 7.84 -16.34
N LYS A 107 3.20 7.45 -16.06
CA LYS A 107 2.29 8.19 -15.20
C LYS A 107 2.92 8.48 -13.84
N LYS A 108 3.53 7.46 -13.22
CA LYS A 108 4.22 7.62 -11.94
C LYS A 108 5.45 8.53 -12.02
N LEU A 109 6.19 8.52 -13.14
CA LEU A 109 7.28 9.48 -13.35
C LEU A 109 6.75 10.91 -13.41
N GLU A 110 5.69 11.12 -14.19
CA GLU A 110 5.05 12.42 -14.36
C GLU A 110 4.53 12.97 -13.03
N GLU A 111 3.79 12.16 -12.25
CA GLU A 111 3.30 12.51 -10.92
C GLU A 111 4.45 12.94 -9.98
N GLU A 112 5.55 12.18 -9.95
CA GLU A 112 6.69 12.48 -9.07
C GLU A 112 7.51 13.71 -9.52
N ILE A 113 7.60 13.92 -10.84
CA ILE A 113 8.24 15.11 -11.42
C ILE A 113 7.40 16.34 -11.14
N GLN A 114 6.07 16.30 -11.32
CA GLN A 114 5.18 17.40 -10.98
C GLN A 114 5.23 17.71 -9.49
N ARG A 115 5.20 16.68 -8.64
CA ARG A 115 5.20 16.83 -7.18
C ARG A 115 6.51 17.37 -6.61
N THR A 116 7.65 16.98 -7.18
CA THR A 116 8.97 17.32 -6.60
C THR A 116 9.85 18.20 -7.49
N GLY A 117 9.44 18.47 -8.72
CA GLY A 117 10.20 19.24 -9.71
C GLY A 117 11.45 18.55 -10.24
N GLY A 118 11.70 17.27 -9.94
CA GLY A 118 12.98 16.62 -10.25
C GLY A 118 12.90 15.14 -10.61
N THR A 119 13.58 14.77 -11.69
CA THR A 119 13.65 13.39 -12.23
C THR A 119 14.36 12.42 -11.30
N ARG A 120 15.36 12.89 -10.52
CA ARG A 120 16.13 12.06 -9.58
C ARG A 120 15.23 11.39 -8.53
N LYS A 121 14.27 12.14 -7.97
CA LYS A 121 13.33 11.58 -6.99
C LYS A 121 12.34 10.63 -7.67
N ALA A 122 11.85 10.96 -8.86
CA ALA A 122 10.97 10.09 -9.63
C ALA A 122 11.60 8.70 -9.91
N PHE A 123 12.87 8.67 -10.35
CA PHE A 123 13.60 7.42 -10.56
C PHE A 123 13.86 6.64 -9.27
N LYS A 124 14.12 7.33 -8.16
CA LYS A 124 14.30 6.69 -6.84
C LYS A 124 13.02 5.95 -6.43
N VAL A 125 11.86 6.59 -6.55
CA VAL A 125 10.58 5.97 -6.20
C VAL A 125 10.28 4.76 -7.09
N LEU A 126 10.59 4.82 -8.39
CA LEU A 126 10.44 3.65 -9.28
C LEU A 126 11.35 2.48 -8.90
N ARG A 127 12.60 2.75 -8.53
CA ARG A 127 13.58 1.71 -8.15
C ARG A 127 13.24 1.05 -6.82
N GLU A 128 12.73 1.83 -5.88
CA GLU A 128 12.38 1.37 -4.53
C GLU A 128 11.01 0.67 -4.49
N GLN A 129 10.18 0.84 -5.52
CA GLN A 129 8.87 0.19 -5.60
C GLN A 129 9.03 -1.34 -5.67
N GLY A 130 8.65 -2.01 -4.58
CA GLY A 130 8.74 -3.47 -4.44
C GLY A 130 10.11 -3.97 -3.97
N LYS A 131 11.06 -3.08 -3.68
CA LYS A 131 12.31 -3.47 -3.04
C LYS A 131 12.07 -3.72 -1.55
N GLU A 132 12.34 -4.94 -1.13
CA GLU A 132 12.34 -5.31 0.29
C GLU A 132 13.55 -4.68 0.97
N TRP A 133 13.35 -4.08 2.16
CA TRP A 133 14.47 -3.47 2.91
C TRP A 133 15.41 -4.54 3.44
N ILE A 134 14.87 -5.67 3.91
CA ILE A 134 15.61 -6.86 4.30
C ILE A 134 14.88 -8.06 3.70
N PRO A 135 15.44 -8.71 2.65
CA PRO A 135 14.82 -9.88 2.06
C PRO A 135 14.89 -11.03 3.06
N LYS A 136 13.71 -11.51 3.48
CA LYS A 136 13.54 -12.67 4.39
C LYS A 136 13.87 -12.46 5.88
N LEU A 137 13.63 -11.27 6.44
CA LEU A 137 13.66 -11.12 7.91
C LEU A 137 12.53 -11.94 8.53
N LYS A 138 12.86 -12.98 9.30
CA LYS A 138 11.87 -13.83 9.98
C LYS A 138 11.28 -13.09 11.17
N SER A 139 9.95 -13.09 11.27
CA SER A 139 9.25 -12.76 12.51
C SER A 139 9.00 -14.02 13.34
N ASN A 140 8.92 -13.88 14.66
CA ASN A 140 8.52 -14.94 15.59
C ASN A 140 7.17 -15.58 15.19
N ARG A 141 6.30 -14.87 14.44
CA ARG A 141 5.01 -15.36 13.93
C ARG A 141 5.09 -15.86 12.47
N SER A 142 6.16 -16.56 12.11
CA SER A 142 6.38 -17.30 10.85
C SER A 142 6.44 -16.49 9.54
N LYS A 143 5.84 -15.30 9.47
CA LYS A 143 5.83 -14.46 8.26
C LYS A 143 7.11 -13.63 8.15
N HIS A 144 7.59 -13.45 6.92
CA HIS A 144 8.73 -12.55 6.65
C HIS A 144 8.27 -11.09 6.70
N VAL A 145 9.10 -10.24 7.32
CA VAL A 145 8.85 -8.80 7.46
C VAL A 145 9.81 -8.04 6.56
N THR A 146 9.29 -7.38 5.53
CA THR A 146 10.11 -6.76 4.49
C THR A 146 10.00 -5.24 4.47
N ASN A 147 9.04 -4.68 5.21
CA ASN A 147 8.77 -3.25 5.29
C ASN A 147 9.56 -2.58 6.44
N ARG A 148 10.00 -1.34 6.23
CA ARG A 148 10.76 -0.58 7.23
C ARG A 148 10.06 -0.52 8.60
N LYS A 149 8.76 -0.21 8.62
CA LYS A 149 7.97 -0.09 9.86
C LYS A 149 7.91 -1.41 10.63
N GLY A 150 7.74 -2.53 9.93
CA GLY A 150 7.72 -3.84 10.59
C GLY A 150 9.10 -4.26 11.08
N ILE A 151 10.16 -3.97 10.32
CA ILE A 151 11.55 -4.20 10.76
C ILE A 151 11.84 -3.41 12.04
N GLN A 152 11.47 -2.12 12.07
CA GLN A 152 11.64 -1.28 13.27
C GLN A 152 10.87 -1.84 14.45
N LYS A 153 9.60 -2.20 14.28
CA LYS A 153 8.79 -2.80 15.33
C LYS A 153 9.41 -4.11 15.85
N LEU A 154 9.87 -4.98 14.96
CA LEU A 154 10.51 -6.25 15.33
C LEU A 154 11.79 -6.02 16.14
N ALA A 155 12.62 -5.05 15.73
CA ALA A 155 13.79 -4.66 16.49
C ALA A 155 13.42 -4.11 17.88
N THR A 156 12.41 -3.22 17.95
CA THR A 156 11.91 -2.69 19.22
C THR A 156 11.41 -3.80 20.13
N ASP A 157 10.58 -4.71 19.61
CA ASP A 157 10.04 -5.83 20.38
C ASP A 157 11.16 -6.76 20.88
N TYR A 158 12.17 -7.03 20.04
CA TYR A 158 13.36 -7.82 20.41
C TYR A 158 14.13 -7.16 21.56
N TYR A 159 14.52 -5.89 21.42
CA TYR A 159 15.26 -5.19 22.48
C TYR A 159 14.42 -5.03 23.75
N ARG A 160 13.12 -4.79 23.60
CA ARG A 160 12.19 -4.78 24.74
C ARG A 160 12.25 -6.11 25.46
N SER A 161 12.13 -7.24 24.77
CA SER A 161 12.24 -8.57 25.40
C SER A 161 13.60 -8.84 26.03
N LEU A 162 14.69 -8.37 25.41
CA LEU A 162 16.05 -8.56 25.90
C LEU A 162 16.28 -7.83 27.24
N TYR A 163 15.71 -6.64 27.38
CA TYR A 163 15.85 -5.82 28.60
C TYR A 163 14.66 -5.91 29.56
N SER A 164 13.59 -6.67 29.25
CA SER A 164 12.41 -6.79 30.12
C SER A 164 12.69 -7.57 31.41
N ASN A 165 13.72 -8.42 31.43
CA ASN A 165 14.02 -9.30 32.58
C ASN A 165 15.20 -8.79 33.43
N ASN A 166 15.94 -7.78 32.96
CA ASN A 166 17.15 -7.31 33.65
C ASN A 166 16.87 -6.16 34.64
N THR A 167 15.68 -5.56 34.64
CA THR A 167 15.35 -4.48 35.58
C THR A 167 15.33 -4.97 37.03
N SER A 168 14.93 -6.21 37.28
CA SER A 168 14.93 -6.82 38.62
C SER A 168 16.34 -7.24 39.12
N GLU A 169 17.31 -7.46 38.23
CA GLU A 169 18.68 -7.86 38.61
C GLU A 169 19.64 -6.66 38.67
N VAL A 170 19.38 -5.60 37.91
CA VAL A 170 20.19 -4.36 37.95
C VAL A 170 19.90 -3.53 39.20
N GLU A 171 18.65 -3.49 39.68
CA GLU A 171 18.31 -2.80 40.94
C GLU A 171 18.92 -3.51 42.17
N ASN A 172 19.08 -4.84 42.13
CA ASN A 172 19.69 -5.60 43.22
C ASN A 172 21.23 -5.58 43.21
N ASN A 173 21.87 -5.22 42.09
CA ASN A 173 23.32 -5.06 41.99
C ASN A 173 23.80 -3.61 42.13
N ALA A 174 22.93 -2.62 41.92
CA ALA A 174 23.25 -1.20 42.13
C ALA A 174 23.51 -0.83 43.60
N HIS A 175 23.09 -1.67 44.56
CA HIS A 175 23.31 -1.45 45.99
C HIS A 175 24.43 -2.29 46.61
N LYS A 176 25.23 -3.01 45.81
CA LYS A 176 26.36 -3.80 46.34
C LYS A 176 27.74 -3.53 45.73
N ASN A 177 27.89 -2.61 44.78
CA ASN A 177 29.22 -2.22 44.29
C ASN A 177 29.40 -0.70 44.23
N ALA A 178 29.64 -0.09 45.40
CA ALA A 178 30.16 1.28 45.52
C ALA A 178 31.66 1.38 45.17
N ASN A 179 32.16 0.53 44.26
CA ASN A 179 33.54 0.57 43.74
C ASN A 179 33.65 -0.28 42.46
N SER A 180 33.14 0.24 41.34
CA SER A 180 33.63 -0.18 40.02
C SER A 180 33.61 1.04 39.11
N LYS A 181 34.81 1.46 38.72
CA LYS A 181 35.06 2.58 37.83
C LYS A 181 34.37 2.29 36.49
N TYR A 182 33.68 3.31 35.97
CA TYR A 182 33.23 3.52 34.60
C TYR A 182 33.52 2.38 33.62
N GLU A 183 32.47 1.71 33.13
CA GLU A 183 32.59 0.88 31.92
C GLU A 183 32.98 1.78 30.74
N ASP A 184 34.06 1.39 30.05
CA ASP A 184 34.61 2.11 28.91
C ASP A 184 33.55 2.32 27.83
N VAL A 185 33.37 3.59 27.45
CA VAL A 185 32.58 3.98 26.29
C VAL A 185 33.23 3.34 25.05
N PRO A 186 32.47 2.65 24.17
CA PRO A 186 33.03 2.07 22.96
C PRO A 186 33.77 3.13 22.13
N SER A 187 35.02 2.84 21.75
CA SER A 187 35.94 3.79 21.08
C SER A 187 35.40 4.42 19.79
N ILE A 188 34.29 3.92 19.26
CA ILE A 188 33.59 4.42 18.06
C ILE A 188 32.91 5.77 18.31
N LEU A 189 32.67 6.17 19.56
CA LEU A 189 32.01 7.43 19.91
C LEU A 189 32.97 8.57 20.26
N ILE A 190 34.28 8.31 20.26
CA ILE A 190 35.29 9.32 20.50
C ILE A 190 35.63 9.93 19.14
N GLN A 191 35.04 11.09 18.83
CA GLN A 191 35.45 11.88 17.67
C GLN A 191 36.81 12.52 17.97
N GLU A 192 37.76 12.36 17.04
CA GLU A 192 39.10 12.98 17.07
C GLU A 192 39.04 14.52 17.17
#